data_AF-A0A960NZ44-F1
#
_entry.id   AF-A0A960NZ44-F1
#
_cell.length_a   1.000
_cell.length_b   1.000
_cell.length_c   1.000
_cell.angle_alpha   90.00
_cell.angle_beta   90.00
_cell.angle_gamma   90.00
#
_symmetry.space_group_name_H-M   'P 1'
#
loop_
_entity.id
_entity.type
_entity.pdbx_description
1 polymer ?
#
loop_
_entity_poly.entity_id
_entity_poly.type
_entity_poly.pdbx_seq_one_letter_code
_entity_poly.pdbx_strand_id
1 'polypeptide(L)'
;LLASYGRLADATAAAAAHFADAPPADRALAVTLAYRRWGLDHPNELNLVFTDQLPGYAAPADGPTVDAQVEIFRPLTEAGAELTAAGAGDDSDPVRAGLWAAFHGFVMLEANHLLVWLDDPAAAYEAAVRRALGAAGFPDPAPDVRRRFDRWHARRGAPA
;
A
#
# COMPACT_ATOMS: atom_id res chain seq x y z
N LEU A 1 11.91 9.26 11.48
CA LEU A 1 10.61 9.64 10.89
C LEU A 1 10.70 9.87 9.38
N LEU A 2 11.23 11.00 8.90
CA LEU A 2 11.30 11.31 7.44
C LEU A 2 11.99 10.23 6.60
N ALA A 3 13.10 9.65 7.08
CA ALA A 3 13.78 8.57 6.37
C ALA A 3 12.93 7.28 6.27
N SER A 4 12.06 7.01 7.23
CA SER A 4 11.13 5.87 7.20
C SER A 4 9.98 6.10 6.23
N TYR A 5 9.44 7.33 6.19
CA TYR A 5 8.48 7.75 5.16
C TYR A 5 9.09 7.58 3.76
N GLY A 6 10.31 8.08 3.55
CA GLY A 6 11.02 7.98 2.27
C GLY A 6 11.22 6.53 1.82
N ARG A 7 11.67 5.65 2.72
CA ARG A 7 11.84 4.21 2.39
C ARG A 7 10.53 3.52 2.02
N LEU A 8 9.43 3.85 2.67
CA LEU A 8 8.12 3.31 2.33
C LEU A 8 7.63 3.85 0.97
N ALA A 9 7.82 5.15 0.70
CA ALA A 9 7.52 5.75 -0.59
C ALA A 9 8.37 5.12 -1.72
N ASP A 10 9.66 4.87 -1.48
CA ASP A 10 10.54 4.19 -2.43
C ASP A 10 10.04 2.77 -2.73
N ALA A 11 9.55 2.05 -1.73
CA ALA A 11 9.01 0.70 -1.90
C ALA A 11 7.74 0.69 -2.77
N THR A 12 6.79 1.61 -2.53
CA THR A 12 5.56 1.71 -3.33
C THR A 12 5.85 2.20 -4.74
N ALA A 13 6.73 3.19 -4.91
CA ALA A 13 7.16 3.71 -6.21
C ALA A 13 7.89 2.65 -7.04
N ALA A 14 8.78 1.85 -6.43
CA ALA A 14 9.48 0.78 -7.13
C ALA A 14 8.53 -0.29 -7.69
N ALA A 15 7.46 -0.61 -6.96
CA ALA A 15 6.44 -1.54 -7.43
C ALA A 15 5.62 -0.93 -8.57
N ALA A 16 5.17 0.32 -8.45
CA ALA A 16 4.47 1.01 -9.51
C ALA A 16 5.29 1.09 -10.80
N ALA A 17 6.59 1.42 -10.69
CA ALA A 17 7.50 1.45 -11.83
C ALA A 17 7.67 0.06 -12.48
N HIS A 18 7.75 -1.02 -11.70
CA HIS A 18 7.84 -2.36 -12.26
C HIS A 18 6.57 -2.79 -13.02
N PHE A 19 5.41 -2.33 -12.57
CA PHE A 19 4.12 -2.65 -13.15
C PHE A 19 3.59 -1.56 -14.10
N ALA A 20 4.43 -0.61 -14.56
CA ALA A 20 3.99 0.56 -15.32
C ALA A 20 3.12 0.22 -16.56
N ASP A 21 3.46 -0.86 -17.27
CA ASP A 21 2.76 -1.34 -18.46
C ASP A 21 1.54 -2.25 -18.14
N ALA A 22 1.28 -2.53 -16.87
CA ALA A 22 0.11 -3.31 -16.45
C ALA A 22 -1.14 -2.40 -16.36
N PRO A 23 -2.36 -2.98 -16.42
CA PRO A 23 -3.58 -2.24 -16.17
C PRO A 23 -3.53 -1.47 -14.84
N PRO A 24 -4.17 -0.29 -14.73
CA PRO A 24 -4.14 0.50 -13.49
C PRO A 24 -4.60 -0.27 -12.24
N ALA A 25 -5.58 -1.17 -12.36
CA ALA A 25 -6.02 -2.04 -11.27
C ALA A 25 -4.91 -3.01 -10.79
N ASP A 26 -4.11 -3.57 -11.71
CA ASP A 26 -2.96 -4.42 -11.37
C ASP A 26 -1.88 -3.61 -10.64
N ARG A 27 -1.62 -2.38 -11.10
CA ARG A 27 -0.67 -1.47 -10.45
C ARG A 27 -1.11 -1.10 -9.05
N ALA A 28 -2.39 -0.77 -8.86
CA ALA A 28 -2.97 -0.48 -7.55
C ALA A 28 -2.75 -1.64 -6.57
N LEU A 29 -3.08 -2.88 -6.97
CA LEU A 29 -2.82 -4.05 -6.13
C LEU A 29 -1.31 -4.25 -5.87
N ALA A 30 -0.45 -4.11 -6.87
CA ALA A 30 1.00 -4.23 -6.70
C ALA A 30 1.58 -3.21 -5.69
N VAL A 31 1.09 -1.97 -5.70
CA VAL A 31 1.48 -0.93 -4.74
C VAL A 31 1.09 -1.32 -3.31
N THR A 32 -0.11 -1.84 -3.10
CA THR A 32 -0.54 -2.30 -1.77
C THR A 32 0.31 -3.49 -1.28
N LEU A 33 0.65 -4.44 -2.18
CA LEU A 33 1.55 -5.55 -1.84
C LEU A 33 2.95 -5.06 -1.43
N ALA A 34 3.47 -4.02 -2.07
CA ALA A 34 4.73 -3.38 -1.68
C ALA A 34 4.65 -2.73 -0.30
N TYR A 35 3.54 -2.03 -0.02
CA TYR A 35 3.27 -1.45 1.30
C TYR A 35 3.25 -2.53 2.37
N ARG A 36 2.53 -3.64 2.15
CA ARG A 36 2.52 -4.79 3.08
C ARG A 36 3.91 -5.36 3.27
N ARG A 37 4.63 -5.62 2.18
CA ARG A 37 5.95 -6.23 2.26
C ARG A 37 6.92 -5.38 3.07
N TRP A 38 6.96 -4.08 2.80
CA TRP A 38 7.77 -3.14 3.57
C TRP A 38 7.35 -3.11 5.04
N GLY A 39 6.05 -3.06 5.34
CA GLY A 39 5.54 -3.03 6.72
C GLY A 39 5.93 -4.27 7.53
N LEU A 40 5.98 -5.45 6.90
CA LEU A 40 6.41 -6.69 7.55
C LEU A 40 7.93 -6.81 7.70
N ASP A 41 8.70 -6.24 6.76
CA ASP A 41 10.16 -6.22 6.83
C ASP A 41 10.67 -5.14 7.81
N HIS A 42 9.87 -4.09 8.08
CA HIS A 42 10.23 -2.94 8.91
C HIS A 42 9.17 -2.57 9.98
N PRO A 43 8.72 -3.50 10.86
CA PRO A 43 7.58 -3.29 11.76
C PRO A 43 7.80 -2.14 12.75
N ASN A 44 9.03 -1.94 13.25
CA ASN A 44 9.36 -0.83 14.14
C ASN A 44 9.24 0.53 13.44
N GLU A 45 9.62 0.60 12.16
CA GLU A 45 9.50 1.83 11.38
C GLU A 45 8.05 2.11 10.99
N LEU A 46 7.29 1.06 10.65
CA LEU A 46 5.87 1.15 10.40
C LEU A 46 5.14 1.74 11.62
N ASN A 47 5.39 1.20 12.81
CA ASN A 47 4.80 1.71 14.05
C ASN A 47 5.24 3.15 14.35
N LEU A 48 6.51 3.50 14.14
CA LEU A 48 7.00 4.88 14.27
C LEU A 48 6.25 5.86 13.35
N VAL A 49 5.96 5.45 12.12
CA VAL A 49 5.28 6.30 11.12
C VAL A 49 3.80 6.50 11.46
N PHE A 50 3.10 5.45 11.90
CA PHE A 50 1.62 5.45 11.96
C PHE A 50 1.02 5.41 13.38
N THR A 51 1.81 5.12 14.41
CA THR A 51 1.28 4.97 15.78
C THR A 51 1.96 5.84 16.82
N ASP A 52 3.17 6.34 16.53
CA ASP A 52 3.90 7.14 17.50
C ASP A 52 3.28 8.53 17.63
N GLN A 53 2.37 8.65 18.59
CA GLN A 53 1.86 9.92 19.09
C GLN A 53 2.84 10.40 20.16
N LEU A 54 3.97 10.99 19.74
CA LEU A 54 4.93 11.60 20.67
C LEU A 54 4.19 12.61 21.57
N PRO A 55 4.15 12.43 22.92
CA PRO A 55 3.39 13.32 23.78
C PRO A 55 3.81 14.79 23.62
N GLY A 56 2.84 15.65 23.28
CA GLY A 56 3.08 17.08 23.05
C GLY A 56 3.64 17.44 21.67
N TYR A 57 3.85 16.47 20.77
CA TYR A 57 4.24 16.72 19.39
C TYR A 57 3.03 16.74 18.46
N ALA A 58 2.90 17.82 17.69
CA ALA A 58 2.03 17.89 16.52
C ALA A 58 2.90 18.21 15.31
N ALA A 59 2.83 17.38 14.26
CA ALA A 59 3.51 17.67 13.01
C ALA A 59 2.96 18.99 12.42
N PRO A 60 3.80 19.91 11.95
CA PRO A 60 3.33 21.11 11.25
C PRO A 60 2.48 20.73 10.03
N ALA A 61 1.37 21.43 9.82
CA ALA A 61 0.41 21.15 8.75
C ALA A 61 1.01 21.23 7.33
N ASP A 62 2.06 22.05 7.15
CA ASP A 62 2.79 22.22 5.90
C ASP A 62 4.24 21.73 6.01
N GLY A 63 4.47 20.76 6.91
CA GLY A 63 5.79 20.23 7.21
C GLY A 63 6.22 19.10 6.25
N PRO A 64 7.51 18.78 6.20
CA PRO A 64 8.08 17.75 5.31
C PRO A 64 7.51 16.34 5.55
N THR A 65 6.85 16.10 6.69
CA THR A 65 6.15 14.84 6.97
C THR A 65 4.85 14.70 6.18
N VAL A 66 4.17 15.80 5.87
CA VAL A 66 2.95 15.80 5.06
C VAL A 66 3.31 15.48 3.61
N ASP A 67 4.34 16.14 3.06
CA ASP A 67 4.87 15.83 1.73
C ASP A 67 5.24 14.34 1.63
N ALA A 68 6.01 13.84 2.60
CA ALA A 68 6.44 12.44 2.59
C ALA A 68 5.28 11.46 2.75
N GLN A 69 4.19 11.84 3.43
CA GLN A 69 2.98 11.03 3.51
C GLN A 69 2.25 10.98 2.17
N VAL A 70 2.15 12.10 1.46
CA VAL A 70 1.60 12.17 0.09
C VAL A 70 2.38 11.24 -0.84
N GLU A 71 3.71 11.21 -0.74
CA GLU A 71 4.55 10.35 -1.58
C GLU A 71 4.24 8.86 -1.45
N ILE A 72 3.93 8.38 -0.24
CA ILE A 72 3.60 6.96 0.00
C ILE A 72 2.39 6.54 -0.84
N PHE A 73 1.38 7.42 -0.93
CA PHE A 73 0.10 7.13 -1.57
C PHE A 73 0.04 7.54 -3.04
N ARG A 74 0.94 8.41 -3.50
CA ARG A 74 0.94 8.92 -4.88
C ARG A 74 0.74 7.81 -5.93
N PRO A 75 1.48 6.68 -5.91
CA PRO A 75 1.31 5.67 -6.95
C PRO A 75 -0.07 5.00 -6.95
N LEU A 76 -0.71 4.91 -5.78
CA LEU A 76 -2.06 4.36 -5.66
C LEU A 76 -3.12 5.37 -6.15
N THR A 77 -2.96 6.66 -5.79
CA THR A 77 -3.88 7.72 -6.23
C THR A 77 -3.79 7.98 -7.73
N GLU A 78 -2.59 7.87 -8.33
CA GLU A 78 -2.41 7.96 -9.79
C GLU A 78 -3.17 6.82 -10.51
N ALA A 79 -3.05 5.59 -10.00
CA ALA A 79 -3.80 4.46 -10.56
C ALA A 79 -5.33 4.62 -10.44
N GLY A 80 -5.82 5.14 -9.31
CA GLY A 80 -7.25 5.45 -9.10
C GLY A 80 -7.75 6.57 -10.02
N ALA A 81 -6.97 7.63 -10.19
CA ALA A 81 -7.28 8.72 -11.11
C ALA A 81 -7.36 8.26 -12.57
N GLU A 82 -6.46 7.36 -12.99
CA GLU A 82 -6.51 6.77 -14.33
C GLU A 82 -7.76 5.89 -14.55
N LEU A 83 -8.17 5.12 -13.54
CA LEU A 83 -9.38 4.29 -13.61
C LEU A 83 -10.64 5.15 -13.75
N THR A 84 -10.76 6.19 -12.93
CA THR A 84 -11.91 7.10 -12.97
C THR A 84 -11.95 7.92 -14.25
N ALA A 85 -10.80 8.37 -14.76
CA ALA A 85 -10.71 9.03 -16.06
C ALA A 85 -11.14 8.11 -17.22
N ALA A 86 -10.92 6.80 -17.09
CA ALA A 86 -11.41 5.78 -18.01
C ALA A 86 -12.89 5.38 -17.79
N GLY A 87 -13.59 6.04 -16.85
CA GLY A 87 -15.00 5.81 -16.54
C GLY A 87 -15.26 4.63 -15.60
N ALA A 88 -14.25 4.16 -14.86
CA ALA A 88 -14.37 3.06 -13.92
C ALA A 88 -14.24 3.52 -12.46
N GLY A 89 -15.22 3.15 -11.65
CA GLY A 89 -15.20 3.32 -10.20
C GLY A 89 -15.37 4.76 -9.69
N ASP A 90 -15.07 4.93 -8.41
CA ASP A 90 -15.07 6.18 -7.66
C ASP A 90 -13.72 6.32 -6.95
N ASP A 91 -13.08 7.49 -7.10
CA ASP A 91 -11.83 7.86 -6.43
C ASP A 91 -12.04 9.09 -5.52
N SER A 92 -13.25 9.25 -4.98
CA SER A 92 -13.55 10.28 -3.98
C SER A 92 -12.74 10.06 -2.69
N ASP A 93 -12.56 11.13 -1.90
CA ASP A 93 -11.83 11.06 -0.61
C ASP A 93 -12.35 9.97 0.34
N PRO A 94 -13.68 9.78 0.52
CA PRO A 94 -14.19 8.69 1.35
C PRO A 94 -13.80 7.30 0.83
N VAL A 95 -13.78 7.10 -0.49
CA VAL A 95 -13.37 5.83 -1.09
C VAL A 95 -11.87 5.59 -0.93
N ARG A 96 -11.04 6.61 -1.16
CA ARG A 96 -9.59 6.53 -0.91
C ARG A 96 -9.28 6.21 0.54
N ALA A 97 -9.97 6.86 1.48
CA ALA A 97 -9.82 6.58 2.90
C ALA A 97 -10.24 5.14 3.26
N GLY A 98 -11.32 4.63 2.66
CA GLY A 98 -11.77 3.24 2.85
C GLY A 98 -10.79 2.21 2.31
N LEU A 99 -10.23 2.45 1.12
CA LEU A 99 -9.18 1.61 0.54
C LEU A 99 -7.93 1.61 1.43
N TRP A 100 -7.49 2.79 1.88
CA TRP A 100 -6.37 2.91 2.80
C TRP A 100 -6.62 2.16 4.11
N ALA A 101 -7.76 2.38 4.75
CA ALA A 101 -8.13 1.70 5.99
C ALA A 101 -8.09 0.17 5.84
N ALA A 102 -8.55 -0.36 4.71
CA ALA A 102 -8.55 -1.80 4.45
C ALA A 102 -7.13 -2.38 4.43
N PHE A 103 -6.21 -1.84 3.62
CA PHE A 103 -4.87 -2.42 3.53
C PHE A 103 -3.96 -2.02 4.70
N HIS A 104 -4.05 -0.77 5.16
CA HIS A 104 -3.24 -0.28 6.28
C HIS A 104 -3.61 -0.98 7.58
N GLY A 105 -4.91 -1.05 7.89
CA GLY A 105 -5.40 -1.75 9.08
C GLY A 105 -4.98 -3.22 9.07
N PHE A 106 -5.06 -3.89 7.92
CA PHE A 106 -4.61 -5.28 7.81
C PHE A 106 -3.11 -5.43 8.09
N VAL A 107 -2.27 -4.57 7.49
CA VAL A 107 -0.81 -4.60 7.71
C VAL A 107 -0.45 -4.27 9.16
N MET A 108 -1.15 -3.33 9.80
CA MET A 108 -0.96 -3.04 11.22
C MET A 108 -1.31 -4.23 12.11
N LEU A 109 -2.40 -4.94 11.83
CA LEU A 109 -2.77 -6.16 12.54
C LEU A 109 -1.73 -7.27 12.32
N GLU A 110 -1.24 -7.43 11.09
CA GLU A 110 -0.28 -8.48 10.75
C GLU A 110 1.11 -8.21 11.36
N ALA A 111 1.65 -7.00 11.17
CA ALA A 111 2.96 -6.60 11.65
C ALA A 111 3.08 -6.61 13.18
N ASN A 112 1.96 -6.46 13.89
CA ASN A 112 1.90 -6.51 15.35
C ASN A 112 1.38 -7.86 15.88
N HIS A 113 1.38 -8.91 15.05
CA HIS A 113 1.04 -10.28 15.44
C HIS A 113 -0.38 -10.46 16.00
N LEU A 114 -1.36 -9.69 15.50
CA LEU A 114 -2.77 -9.75 15.90
C LEU A 114 -3.63 -10.66 15.01
N LEU A 115 -3.00 -11.30 14.01
CA LEU A 115 -3.64 -12.21 13.04
C LEU A 115 -3.20 -13.68 13.20
N VAL A 116 -2.74 -14.08 14.39
CA VAL A 116 -2.24 -15.45 14.66
C VAL A 116 -3.25 -16.57 14.43
N TRP A 117 -4.52 -16.22 14.23
CA TRP A 117 -5.62 -17.14 13.94
C TRP A 117 -5.83 -17.39 12.43
N LEU A 118 -5.07 -16.73 11.55
CA LEU A 118 -5.10 -16.95 10.11
C LEU A 118 -3.98 -17.93 9.69
N ASP A 119 -4.35 -18.95 8.92
CA ASP A 119 -3.38 -19.88 8.32
C ASP A 119 -2.55 -19.23 7.20
N ASP A 120 -3.18 -18.38 6.38
CA ASP A 120 -2.53 -17.63 5.30
C ASP A 120 -2.92 -16.13 5.34
N PRO A 121 -2.22 -15.33 6.16
CA PRO A 121 -2.43 -13.88 6.20
C PRO A 121 -2.23 -13.18 4.86
N ALA A 122 -1.37 -13.72 3.97
CA ALA A 122 -1.11 -13.11 2.66
C ALA A 122 -2.31 -13.27 1.72
N ALA A 123 -2.98 -14.43 1.74
CA ALA A 123 -4.20 -14.64 0.96
C ALA A 123 -5.37 -13.82 1.51
N ALA A 124 -5.51 -13.75 2.84
CA ALA A 124 -6.51 -12.92 3.49
C ALA A 124 -6.31 -11.42 3.20
N TYR A 125 -5.06 -10.96 3.21
CA TYR A 125 -4.70 -9.60 2.80
C TYR A 125 -5.11 -9.30 1.35
N GLU A 126 -4.71 -10.16 0.40
CA GLU A 126 -5.06 -9.97 -1.01
C GLU A 126 -6.59 -9.93 -1.20
N ALA A 127 -7.33 -10.81 -0.51
CA ALA A 127 -8.78 -10.81 -0.55
C ALA A 127 -9.38 -9.52 0.03
N ALA A 128 -8.82 -8.96 1.11
CA ALA A 128 -9.26 -7.70 1.69
C ALA A 128 -9.04 -6.52 0.73
N VAL A 129 -7.86 -6.44 0.09
CA VAL A 129 -7.57 -5.39 -0.90
C VAL A 129 -8.47 -5.49 -2.12
N ARG A 130 -8.65 -6.69 -2.69
CA ARG A 130 -9.55 -6.90 -3.83
C ARG A 130 -10.98 -6.51 -3.52
N ARG A 131 -11.49 -6.82 -2.32
CA ARG A 131 -12.81 -6.36 -1.86
C ARG A 131 -12.89 -4.84 -1.78
N ALA A 132 -11.86 -4.17 -1.28
CA ALA A 132 -11.83 -2.71 -1.20
C ALA A 132 -11.78 -2.05 -2.59
N LEU A 133 -10.96 -2.57 -3.51
CA LEU A 133 -10.93 -2.11 -4.92
C LEU A 133 -12.28 -2.35 -5.62
N GLY A 134 -12.91 -3.50 -5.40
CA GLY A 134 -14.23 -3.79 -5.93
C GLY A 134 -15.33 -2.90 -5.34
N ALA A 135 -15.25 -2.55 -4.06
CA ALA A 135 -16.15 -1.58 -3.43
C ALA A 135 -16.01 -0.16 -3.99
N ALA A 136 -14.80 0.20 -4.45
CA ALA A 136 -14.55 1.42 -5.22
C ALA A 136 -15.07 1.34 -6.67
N GLY A 137 -15.63 0.21 -7.11
CA GLY A 137 -16.09 0.02 -8.48
C GLY A 137 -14.96 -0.14 -9.51
N PHE A 138 -13.74 -0.38 -9.05
CA PHE A 138 -12.60 -0.64 -9.94
C PHE A 138 -12.66 -2.07 -10.51
N PRO A 139 -12.10 -2.30 -11.72
CA PRO A 139 -11.94 -3.64 -12.28
C PRO A 139 -11.15 -4.54 -11.33
N ASP A 140 -11.50 -5.83 -11.28
CA ASP A 140 -10.71 -6.81 -10.50
C ASP A 140 -9.30 -6.93 -11.11
N PRO A 141 -8.24 -6.77 -10.32
CA PRO A 141 -6.87 -6.99 -10.79
C PRO A 141 -6.70 -8.41 -11.34
N ALA A 142 -5.75 -8.62 -12.25
CA ALA A 142 -5.46 -9.97 -12.76
C ALA A 142 -5.18 -10.96 -11.59
N PRO A 143 -5.60 -12.22 -11.71
CA PRO A 143 -5.49 -13.20 -10.62
C PRO A 143 -4.04 -13.56 -10.27
N ASP A 144 -3.06 -13.17 -11.09
CA ASP A 144 -1.66 -13.49 -10.87
C ASP A 144 -0.77 -12.31 -10.48
N VAL A 145 -1.35 -11.15 -10.17
CA VAL A 145 -0.60 -9.96 -9.73
C VAL A 145 0.28 -10.28 -8.51
N ARG A 146 -0.26 -10.95 -7.47
CA ARG A 146 0.53 -11.34 -6.29
C ARG A 146 1.71 -12.22 -6.67
N ARG A 147 1.48 -13.25 -7.48
CA ARG A 147 2.53 -14.17 -7.95
C ARG A 147 3.61 -13.43 -8.75
N ARG A 148 3.22 -12.47 -9.61
CA ARG A 148 4.17 -11.63 -10.37
C ARG A 148 4.99 -10.75 -9.44
N PHE A 149 4.33 -10.12 -8.46
CA PHE A 149 4.96 -9.29 -7.43
C PHE A 149 5.97 -10.10 -6.60
N ASP A 150 5.59 -11.28 -6.08
CA ASP A 150 6.44 -12.13 -5.26
C ASP A 150 7.72 -12.53 -6.02
N ARG A 151 7.61 -12.90 -7.30
CA ARG A 151 8.77 -13.21 -8.16
C ARG A 151 9.67 -12.01 -8.39
N TRP A 152 9.10 -10.83 -8.57
CA TRP A 152 9.87 -9.60 -8.73
C TRP A 152 10.62 -9.26 -7.43
N HIS A 153 9.93 -9.29 -6.30
CA HIS A 153 10.51 -8.99 -4.99
C HIS A 153 11.64 -9.96 -4.64
N ALA A 154 11.44 -11.27 -4.84
CA ALA A 154 12.47 -12.29 -4.59
C ALA A 154 13.76 -12.05 -5.40
N ARG A 155 13.64 -11.58 -6.66
CA ARG A 155 14.81 -11.24 -7.50
C ARG A 155 15.54 -9.99 -7.05
N ARG A 156 14.86 -9.04 -6.40
CA ARG A 156 15.48 -7.82 -5.84
C ARG A 156 16.25 -8.08 -4.54
N GLY A 157 15.86 -9.11 -3.79
CA GLY A 157 16.51 -9.49 -2.53
C GLY A 157 17.64 -10.51 -2.69
N ALA A 158 17.86 -11.06 -3.89
CA ALA A 158 18.96 -11.99 -4.13
C ALA A 158 20.31 -11.24 -4.11
N PRO A 159 21.33 -11.73 -3.38
CA PRO A 159 22.68 -11.17 -3.50
C PRO A 159 23.17 -11.34 -4.95
N ALA A 160 23.79 -10.29 -5.48
CA ALA A 160 24.38 -10.26 -6.82
C ALA A 160 25.54 -11.26 -6.97
#